data_AF-A0A1G6W4R4-F1
#
_entry.id   AF-A0A1G6W4R4-F1
#
_cell.length_a   1.000
_cell.length_b   1.000
_cell.length_c   1.000
_cell.angle_alpha   90.00
_cell.angle_beta   90.00
_cell.angle_gamma   90.00
#
_symmetry.space_group_name_H-M   'P 1'
#
loop_
_entity.id
_entity.type
_entity.pdbx_description
1 polymer ?
#
loop_
_entity_poly.entity_id
_entity_poly.type
_entity_poly.pdbx_seq_one_letter_code
_entity_poly.pdbx_strand_id
1 'polypeptide(L)'
;MNISIRVLFFVALSVAVISSCKKNDDKPVDQLTTSVNFVNASNNTINFYLNGTRITNSSSYFPGGTLGYTQVTAGTQNYQVKIAGSTVPLFTKAFPFDTAKVYSLYVAGQTADDTFFTTDTLVADTADFAKLRFVNASPSAGKLMLAFAGTGVADVVMFDTVSYKRTTKFIRVKSGDVPIVIYRQGFPGQPLRDTITLAANGIYTIFGYGTVTLIGNQGLADGLIVNK
;
A
#
# COMPACT_ATOMS: atom_id res chain seq x y z
N MET A 1 -81.44 -9.08 6.03
CA MET A 1 -80.00 -9.42 5.88
C MET A 1 -79.24 -8.57 6.89
N ASN A 2 -78.91 -9.16 8.05
CA ASN A 2 -78.33 -8.44 9.19
C ASN A 2 -76.83 -8.29 9.00
N ILE A 3 -76.40 -7.12 8.53
CA ILE A 3 -74.99 -6.75 8.55
C ILE A 3 -74.65 -6.38 10.00
N SER A 4 -73.80 -7.18 10.62
CA SER A 4 -73.38 -7.00 12.00
C SER A 4 -72.45 -5.81 12.13
N ILE A 5 -72.79 -4.89 13.05
CA ILE A 5 -72.04 -3.67 13.43
C ILE A 5 -70.55 -3.92 13.77
N ARG A 6 -70.15 -5.17 13.99
CA ARG A 6 -68.75 -5.58 14.23
C ARG A 6 -67.88 -5.57 12.98
N VAL A 7 -68.46 -5.65 11.79
CA VAL A 7 -67.70 -5.65 10.51
C VAL A 7 -67.35 -4.23 10.07
N LEU A 8 -68.13 -3.23 10.48
CA LEU A 8 -67.89 -1.83 10.09
C LEU A 8 -66.73 -1.17 10.86
N PHE A 9 -66.37 -1.69 12.05
CA PHE A 9 -65.28 -1.15 12.87
C PHE A 9 -63.89 -1.69 12.49
N PHE A 10 -63.81 -2.80 11.76
CA PHE A 10 -62.53 -3.38 11.33
C PHE A 10 -62.00 -2.81 10.00
N VAL A 11 -62.85 -2.13 9.22
CA VAL A 11 -62.46 -1.52 7.94
C VAL A 11 -61.96 -0.08 8.12
N ALA A 12 -62.24 0.57 9.27
CA ALA A 12 -61.85 1.95 9.52
C ALA A 12 -60.43 2.11 10.14
N LEU A 13 -59.79 1.03 10.60
CA LEU A 13 -58.47 1.08 11.26
C LEU A 13 -57.29 0.68 10.35
N SER A 14 -57.55 0.35 9.09
CA SER A 14 -56.52 -0.09 8.13
C SER A 14 -55.99 1.04 7.23
N VAL A 15 -56.46 2.28 7.38
CA VAL A 15 -56.10 3.40 6.48
C VAL A 15 -55.07 4.39 7.08
N ALA A 16 -54.63 4.21 8.34
CA ALA A 16 -53.83 5.23 9.03
C ALA A 16 -52.32 4.92 9.20
N VAL A 17 -51.71 3.99 8.43
CA VAL A 17 -50.32 3.57 8.67
C VAL A 17 -49.32 3.78 7.52
N ILE A 18 -49.68 4.52 6.46
CA ILE A 18 -48.79 4.72 5.29
C ILE A 18 -48.14 6.11 5.18
N SER A 19 -48.19 6.96 6.22
CA SER A 19 -47.62 8.31 6.17
C SER A 19 -46.17 8.40 6.71
N SER A 20 -45.29 7.47 6.35
CA SER A 20 -43.84 7.65 6.61
C SER A 20 -42.95 7.00 5.57
N CYS A 21 -43.08 7.46 4.32
CA CYS A 21 -41.94 7.52 3.41
C CYS A 21 -41.87 8.95 2.89
N LYS A 22 -41.31 9.88 3.69
CA LYS A 22 -40.70 11.06 3.08
C LYS A 22 -39.62 10.51 2.15
N LYS A 23 -39.85 10.63 0.84
CA LYS A 23 -38.82 10.46 -0.18
C LYS A 23 -37.83 11.59 0.05
N ASN A 24 -36.89 11.39 0.96
CA ASN A 24 -35.68 12.17 0.96
C ASN A 24 -34.94 11.69 -0.28
N ASP A 25 -35.03 12.45 -1.37
CA ASP A 25 -34.20 12.34 -2.57
C ASP A 25 -32.74 12.78 -2.26
N ASP A 26 -32.27 12.50 -1.05
CA ASP A 26 -30.87 12.57 -0.69
C ASP A 26 -30.23 11.38 -1.37
N LYS A 27 -29.81 11.57 -2.62
CA LYS A 27 -28.83 10.67 -3.25
C LYS A 27 -27.70 10.49 -2.24
N PRO A 28 -27.26 9.25 -1.95
CA PRO A 28 -26.07 9.04 -1.13
C PRO A 28 -24.97 9.96 -1.66
N VAL A 29 -24.35 10.74 -0.79
CA VAL A 29 -23.19 11.55 -1.18
C VAL A 29 -22.16 10.56 -1.68
N ASP A 30 -21.86 10.61 -2.98
CA ASP A 30 -20.84 9.75 -3.57
C ASP A 30 -19.51 10.06 -2.89
N GLN A 31 -19.05 9.12 -2.07
CA GLN A 31 -17.79 9.24 -1.38
C GLN A 31 -16.68 9.05 -2.41
N LEU A 32 -15.97 10.13 -2.72
CA LEU A 32 -14.83 10.08 -3.62
C LEU A 32 -13.76 9.13 -3.06
N THR A 33 -13.26 8.22 -3.90
CA THR A 33 -12.21 7.26 -3.53
C THR A 33 -10.96 7.43 -4.38
N THR A 34 -9.87 6.85 -3.88
CA THR A 34 -8.60 6.68 -4.58
C THR A 34 -8.00 5.34 -4.19
N SER A 35 -7.04 4.86 -4.98
CA SER A 35 -6.40 3.58 -4.76
C SER A 35 -5.04 3.74 -4.09
N VAL A 36 -4.85 3.04 -2.96
CA VAL A 36 -3.61 3.08 -2.17
C VAL A 36 -3.13 1.67 -1.90
N ASN A 37 -1.89 1.39 -2.25
CA ASN A 37 -1.15 0.21 -1.84
C ASN A 37 -0.43 0.47 -0.52
N PHE A 38 -0.74 -0.30 0.53
CA PHE A 38 -0.14 -0.13 1.85
C PHE A 38 1.04 -1.08 2.02
N VAL A 39 2.23 -0.54 2.20
CA VAL A 39 3.50 -1.27 2.25
C VAL A 39 4.08 -1.22 3.67
N ASN A 40 4.30 -2.39 4.27
CA ASN A 40 5.04 -2.50 5.51
C ASN A 40 6.54 -2.62 5.23
N ALA A 41 7.26 -1.51 5.35
CA ALA A 41 8.72 -1.45 5.27
C ALA A 41 9.39 -1.38 6.66
N SER A 42 8.62 -1.56 7.74
CA SER A 42 9.10 -1.53 9.12
C SER A 42 9.55 -2.92 9.57
N ASN A 43 10.10 -2.98 10.78
CA ASN A 43 10.50 -4.23 11.44
C ASN A 43 9.37 -4.93 12.23
N ASN A 44 8.19 -4.31 12.33
CA ASN A 44 7.07 -4.86 13.07
C ASN A 44 6.05 -5.50 12.14
N THR A 45 5.35 -6.53 12.61
CA THR A 45 4.10 -6.95 11.96
C THR A 45 3.01 -5.94 12.33
N ILE A 46 2.41 -5.30 11.34
CA ILE A 46 1.47 -4.17 11.56
C ILE A 46 0.12 -4.39 10.90
N ASN A 47 -0.83 -3.51 11.25
CA ASN A 47 -2.14 -3.37 10.64
C ASN A 47 -2.43 -1.91 10.34
N PHE A 48 -3.07 -1.67 9.20
CA PHE A 48 -3.49 -0.35 8.74
C PHE A 48 -4.96 -0.10 9.06
N TYR A 49 -5.26 1.09 9.55
CA TYR A 49 -6.59 1.55 9.88
C TYR A 49 -6.84 2.90 9.22
N LEU A 50 -8.08 3.10 8.78
CA LEU A 50 -8.61 4.35 8.26
C LEU A 50 -9.75 4.78 9.16
N ASN A 51 -9.62 5.94 9.79
CA ASN A 51 -10.63 6.52 10.69
C ASN A 51 -11.13 5.53 11.77
N GLY A 52 -10.22 4.75 12.36
CA GLY A 52 -10.52 3.75 13.39
C GLY A 52 -10.92 2.37 12.88
N THR A 53 -11.24 2.23 11.59
CA THR A 53 -11.64 0.96 10.96
C THR A 53 -10.43 0.31 10.30
N ARG A 54 -10.20 -0.98 10.53
CA ARG A 54 -9.11 -1.72 9.87
C ARG A 54 -9.40 -1.80 8.37
N ILE A 55 -8.42 -1.44 7.54
CA ILE A 55 -8.62 -1.36 6.09
C ILE A 55 -8.96 -2.75 5.50
N THR A 56 -8.31 -3.82 5.99
CA THR A 56 -8.76 -5.20 5.72
C THR A 56 -8.57 -6.12 6.92
N ASN A 57 -9.34 -7.21 6.97
CA ASN A 57 -9.32 -8.18 8.07
C ASN A 57 -8.64 -9.52 7.71
N SER A 58 -7.99 -9.63 6.54
CA SER A 58 -7.51 -10.91 6.02
C SER A 58 -6.28 -11.46 6.76
N SER A 59 -5.36 -10.60 7.19
CA SER A 59 -4.18 -10.98 8.00
C SER A 59 -3.41 -9.72 8.41
N SER A 60 -2.49 -9.85 9.38
CA SER A 60 -1.54 -8.77 9.69
C SER A 60 -0.37 -8.80 8.71
N TYR A 61 0.22 -7.64 8.44
CA TYR A 61 1.27 -7.50 7.42
C TYR A 61 2.65 -7.63 8.05
N PHE A 62 3.38 -8.67 7.66
CA PHE A 62 4.76 -8.86 8.06
C PHE A 62 5.69 -7.81 7.41
N PRO A 63 6.91 -7.60 7.94
CA PRO A 63 7.94 -6.81 7.28
C PRO A 63 8.14 -7.23 5.82
N GLY A 64 8.18 -6.26 4.90
CA GLY A 64 8.24 -6.50 3.45
C GLY A 64 6.88 -6.81 2.79
N GLY A 65 5.83 -7.01 3.59
CA GLY A 65 4.49 -7.31 3.10
C GLY A 65 3.75 -6.07 2.58
N THR A 66 2.80 -6.30 1.68
CA THR A 66 1.94 -5.27 1.11
C THR A 66 0.49 -5.70 1.11
N LEU A 67 -0.44 -4.75 1.28
CA LEU A 67 -1.87 -5.03 1.20
C LEU A 67 -2.37 -5.17 -0.25
N GLY A 68 -1.64 -4.57 -1.20
CA GLY A 68 -2.14 -4.35 -2.55
C GLY A 68 -3.00 -3.09 -2.62
N TYR A 69 -3.31 -2.69 -3.85
CA TYR A 69 -4.06 -1.48 -4.16
C TYR A 69 -5.51 -1.62 -3.66
N THR A 70 -5.84 -0.85 -2.63
CA THR A 70 -7.14 -0.86 -1.97
C THR A 70 -7.80 0.49 -2.14
N GLN A 71 -9.10 0.48 -2.44
CA GLN A 71 -9.90 1.71 -2.51
C GLN A 71 -10.10 2.28 -1.11
N VAL A 72 -9.76 3.56 -0.96
CA VAL A 72 -9.94 4.32 0.28
C VAL A 72 -10.58 5.66 -0.03
N THR A 73 -11.24 6.25 0.96
CA THR A 73 -11.78 7.61 0.86
C THR A 73 -10.67 8.60 0.52
N ALA A 74 -10.90 9.43 -0.51
CA ALA A 74 -10.00 10.50 -0.90
C ALA A 74 -10.09 11.71 0.04
N GLY A 75 -9.18 12.67 -0.14
CA GLY A 75 -8.99 13.83 0.72
C GLY A 75 -8.12 13.53 1.94
N THR A 76 -8.07 14.47 2.87
CA THR A 76 -7.31 14.33 4.11
C THR A 76 -8.03 13.37 5.05
N GLN A 77 -7.50 12.15 5.18
CA GLN A 77 -8.04 11.13 6.07
C GLN A 77 -7.03 10.74 7.16
N ASN A 78 -7.53 10.30 8.32
CA ASN A 78 -6.69 9.85 9.42
C ASN A 78 -6.36 8.37 9.28
N TYR A 79 -5.08 8.07 9.10
CA TYR A 79 -4.57 6.71 9.05
C TYR A 79 -3.89 6.37 10.36
N GLN A 80 -4.11 5.15 10.84
CA GLN A 80 -3.46 4.63 12.04
C GLN A 80 -2.74 3.35 11.70
N VAL A 81 -1.57 3.19 12.30
CA VAL A 81 -0.79 1.96 12.22
C VAL A 81 -0.76 1.36 13.61
N LYS A 82 -1.10 0.08 13.73
CA LYS A 82 -1.03 -0.67 14.97
C LYS A 82 -0.09 -1.86 14.81
N ILE A 83 0.69 -2.16 15.83
CA ILE A 83 1.39 -3.45 15.91
C ILE A 83 0.32 -4.55 16.00
N ALA A 84 0.53 -5.67 15.29
CA ALA A 84 -0.38 -6.80 15.33
C ALA A 84 -0.62 -7.27 16.78
N GLY A 85 -1.88 -7.46 17.15
CA GLY A 85 -2.29 -7.80 18.52
C GLY A 85 -2.43 -6.60 19.48
N SER A 86 -1.97 -5.40 19.10
CA SER A 86 -2.18 -4.19 19.89
C SER A 86 -3.50 -3.49 19.54
N THR A 87 -4.22 -3.03 20.56
CA THR A 87 -5.38 -2.15 20.40
C THR A 87 -4.98 -0.67 20.31
N VAL A 88 -3.80 -0.32 20.83
CA VAL A 88 -3.24 1.04 20.86
C VAL A 88 -2.50 1.33 19.55
N PRO A 89 -2.79 2.47 18.88
CA PRO A 89 -2.00 2.91 17.73
C PRO A 89 -0.52 3.08 18.07
N LEU A 90 0.35 2.53 17.21
CA LEU A 90 1.76 2.85 17.20
C LEU A 90 1.95 4.33 16.85
N PHE A 91 1.20 4.81 15.85
CA PHE A 91 1.03 6.22 15.56
C PHE A 91 -0.23 6.47 14.72
N THR A 92 -0.61 7.74 14.59
CA THR A 92 -1.67 8.24 13.70
C THR A 92 -1.10 9.35 12.82
N LYS A 93 -1.49 9.40 11.55
CA LYS A 93 -1.10 10.46 10.61
C LYS A 93 -2.20 10.72 9.59
N ALA A 94 -2.41 12.00 9.29
CA ALA A 94 -3.31 12.40 8.21
C ALA A 94 -2.60 12.38 6.86
N PHE A 95 -3.22 11.79 5.83
CA PHE A 95 -2.71 11.80 4.46
C PHE A 95 -3.74 12.40 3.48
N PRO A 96 -3.33 13.33 2.59
CA PRO A 96 -4.22 14.03 1.67
C PRO A 96 -4.25 13.37 0.29
N PHE A 97 -4.81 12.16 0.16
CA PHE A 97 -4.81 11.45 -1.12
C PHE A 97 -5.86 12.02 -2.09
N ASP A 98 -5.41 12.47 -3.25
CA ASP A 98 -6.31 12.97 -4.30
C ASP A 98 -6.90 11.86 -5.18
N THR A 99 -8.05 12.15 -5.81
CA THR A 99 -8.79 11.21 -6.67
C THR A 99 -8.15 10.97 -8.03
N ALA A 100 -7.20 11.81 -8.45
CA ALA A 100 -6.60 11.76 -9.79
C ALA A 100 -5.34 10.89 -9.84
N LYS A 101 -4.88 10.38 -8.70
CA LYS A 101 -3.65 9.62 -8.57
C LYS A 101 -3.88 8.30 -7.86
N VAL A 102 -2.94 7.39 -8.07
CA VAL A 102 -2.82 6.13 -7.36
C VAL A 102 -1.56 6.20 -6.51
N TYR A 103 -1.55 5.58 -5.34
CA TYR A 103 -0.47 5.72 -4.36
C TYR A 103 0.09 4.40 -3.86
N SER A 104 1.35 4.41 -3.45
CA SER A 104 1.91 3.44 -2.50
C SER A 104 2.30 4.19 -1.22
N LEU A 105 1.75 3.79 -0.07
CA LEU A 105 2.06 4.33 1.25
C LEU A 105 3.00 3.37 1.99
N TYR A 106 4.17 3.86 2.37
CA TYR A 106 5.21 3.10 3.07
C TYR A 106 5.24 3.46 4.55
N VAL A 107 5.25 2.44 5.40
CA VAL A 107 5.59 2.57 6.83
C VAL A 107 6.96 1.96 7.04
N ALA A 108 7.99 2.80 7.21
CA ALA A 108 9.39 2.39 7.29
C ALA A 108 9.93 2.26 8.72
N GLY A 109 9.18 2.74 9.72
CA GLY A 109 9.65 2.80 11.10
C GLY A 109 8.50 2.82 12.10
N GLN A 110 8.76 3.42 13.26
CA GLN A 110 7.88 3.33 14.42
C GLN A 110 7.13 4.63 14.72
N THR A 111 7.43 5.70 14.00
CA THR A 111 6.79 7.00 14.18
C THR A 111 6.02 7.44 12.94
N ALA A 112 5.12 8.40 13.10
CA ALA A 112 4.42 9.03 12.00
C ALA A 112 5.38 9.67 10.99
N ASP A 113 6.55 10.14 11.43
CA ASP A 113 7.55 10.73 10.54
C ASP A 113 8.22 9.69 9.67
N ASP A 114 8.29 8.42 10.09
CA ASP A 114 8.85 7.30 9.32
C ASP A 114 7.91 6.77 8.23
N THR A 115 6.95 7.59 7.80
CA THR A 115 6.00 7.26 6.75
C THR A 115 6.08 8.24 5.60
N PHE A 116 5.91 7.73 4.39
CA PHE A 116 5.89 8.52 3.16
C PHE A 116 5.09 7.78 2.10
N PHE A 117 4.64 8.51 1.08
CA PHE A 117 3.93 7.90 -0.04
C PHE A 117 4.56 8.29 -1.37
N THR A 118 4.33 7.46 -2.38
CA THR A 118 4.67 7.73 -3.77
C THR A 118 3.42 7.75 -4.61
N THR A 119 3.46 8.48 -5.71
CA THR A 119 2.43 8.40 -6.76
C THR A 119 2.84 7.36 -7.78
N ASP A 120 1.89 6.57 -8.22
CA ASP A 120 2.13 5.39 -9.04
C ASP A 120 1.50 5.56 -10.42
N THR A 121 2.24 5.17 -11.45
CA THR A 121 1.78 5.17 -12.83
C THR A 121 1.61 3.73 -13.27
N LEU A 122 0.36 3.26 -13.28
CA LEU A 122 -0.01 1.88 -13.60
C LEU A 122 -0.19 1.68 -15.11
N VAL A 123 0.79 2.13 -15.89
CA VAL A 123 0.80 1.94 -17.34
C VAL A 123 1.86 0.91 -17.68
N ALA A 124 1.43 -0.26 -18.14
CA ALA A 124 2.32 -1.34 -18.53
C ALA A 124 3.24 -0.92 -19.69
N ASP A 125 4.25 -1.72 -19.95
CA ASP A 125 4.95 -1.67 -21.23
C ASP A 125 4.30 -2.63 -22.25
N THR A 126 4.85 -2.70 -23.46
CA THR A 126 4.45 -3.65 -24.50
C THR A 126 5.48 -4.77 -24.69
N ALA A 127 4.99 -5.95 -25.06
CA ALA A 127 5.78 -7.14 -25.41
C ALA A 127 6.61 -7.72 -24.23
N ASP A 128 7.82 -8.22 -24.50
CA ASP A 128 8.67 -9.00 -23.58
C ASP A 128 9.38 -8.16 -22.50
N PHE A 129 8.76 -7.08 -22.05
CA PHE A 129 9.35 -6.13 -21.11
C PHE A 129 8.43 -5.82 -19.94
N ALA A 130 9.08 -5.52 -18.82
CA ALA A 130 8.47 -5.01 -17.61
C ALA A 130 8.93 -3.56 -17.37
N LYS A 131 8.19 -2.85 -16.52
CA LYS A 131 8.66 -1.59 -15.92
C LYS A 131 9.14 -1.85 -14.51
N LEU A 132 10.26 -1.23 -14.14
CA LEU A 132 10.84 -1.37 -12.82
C LEU A 132 11.20 0.01 -12.24
N ARG A 133 10.89 0.24 -10.96
CA ARG A 133 11.46 1.34 -10.17
C ARG A 133 12.01 0.83 -8.84
N PHE A 134 12.74 1.69 -8.16
CA PHE A 134 13.32 1.40 -6.85
C PHE A 134 12.91 2.45 -5.81
N VAL A 135 12.66 2.00 -4.59
CA VAL A 135 12.36 2.84 -3.42
C VAL A 135 13.31 2.51 -2.29
N ASN A 136 13.90 3.53 -1.66
CA ASN A 136 14.60 3.33 -0.41
C ASN A 136 13.67 3.64 0.76
N ALA A 137 13.15 2.60 1.40
CA ALA A 137 12.30 2.65 2.58
C ALA A 137 13.03 2.18 3.85
N SER A 138 14.36 2.07 3.86
CA SER A 138 15.13 1.70 5.04
C SER A 138 15.65 2.95 5.76
N PRO A 139 15.23 3.21 7.02
CA PRO A 139 15.60 4.44 7.74
C PRO A 139 17.08 4.51 8.11
N SER A 140 17.77 3.38 8.28
CA SER A 140 19.18 3.34 8.70
C SER A 140 20.15 2.87 7.61
N ALA A 141 19.66 2.56 6.40
CA ALA A 141 20.53 2.14 5.30
C ALA A 141 21.42 3.24 4.72
N GLY A 142 21.10 4.51 4.97
CA GLY A 142 21.70 5.62 4.25
C GLY A 142 21.19 5.66 2.81
N LYS A 143 22.07 6.00 1.86
CA LYS A 143 21.72 5.92 0.43
C LYS A 143 21.93 4.50 -0.09
N LEU A 144 20.97 4.02 -0.85
CA LEU A 144 21.00 2.72 -1.50
C LEU A 144 21.26 2.85 -3.01
N MET A 145 22.02 1.93 -3.57
CA MET A 145 22.18 1.74 -5.00
C MET A 145 21.60 0.39 -5.38
N LEU A 146 20.78 0.34 -6.43
CA LEU A 146 20.32 -0.90 -7.04
C LEU A 146 21.11 -1.15 -8.33
N ALA A 147 21.67 -2.34 -8.45
CA ALA A 147 22.35 -2.84 -9.63
C ALA A 147 21.80 -4.20 -10.04
N PHE A 148 22.03 -4.59 -11.29
CA PHE A 148 21.87 -5.97 -11.75
C PHE A 148 23.20 -6.70 -11.67
N ALA A 149 23.17 -7.97 -11.29
CA ALA A 149 24.41 -8.73 -11.13
C ALA A 149 25.14 -8.87 -12.48
N GLY A 150 26.44 -8.59 -12.48
CA GLY A 150 27.29 -8.75 -13.65
C GLY A 150 27.64 -10.22 -13.91
N THR A 151 27.75 -10.63 -15.16
CA THR A 151 28.29 -11.96 -15.52
C THR A 151 29.81 -11.87 -15.62
N GLY A 152 30.52 -12.06 -14.50
CA GLY A 152 31.99 -12.10 -14.45
C GLY A 152 32.71 -10.74 -14.52
N VAL A 153 31.95 -9.63 -14.46
CA VAL A 153 32.43 -8.23 -14.42
C VAL A 153 31.70 -7.52 -13.25
N ALA A 154 32.03 -6.26 -12.97
CA ALA A 154 31.31 -5.42 -12.01
C ALA A 154 29.78 -5.39 -12.28
N ASP A 155 29.00 -5.28 -11.20
CA ASP A 155 27.54 -5.19 -11.25
C ASP A 155 27.09 -3.91 -12.01
N VAL A 156 25.99 -4.02 -12.77
CA VAL A 156 25.50 -2.95 -13.65
C VAL A 156 24.55 -2.04 -12.87
N VAL A 157 24.98 -0.82 -12.59
CA VAL A 157 24.19 0.16 -11.82
C VAL A 157 22.92 0.56 -12.58
N MET A 158 21.76 0.35 -11.97
CA MET A 158 20.46 0.74 -12.52
C MET A 158 19.95 2.03 -11.88
N PHE A 159 20.13 2.15 -10.57
CA PHE A 159 19.81 3.36 -9.82
C PHE A 159 20.88 3.62 -8.77
N ASP A 160 21.45 4.82 -8.80
CA ASP A 160 22.51 5.21 -7.86
C ASP A 160 21.99 6.20 -6.80
N THR A 161 22.55 6.12 -5.59
CA THR A 161 22.38 7.10 -4.50
C THR A 161 20.93 7.40 -4.07
N VAL A 162 20.03 6.41 -4.10
CA VAL A 162 18.63 6.58 -3.68
C VAL A 162 18.56 6.79 -2.17
N SER A 163 18.26 8.01 -1.75
CA SER A 163 18.18 8.41 -0.34
C SER A 163 16.91 7.88 0.32
N TYR A 164 16.91 7.76 1.65
CA TYR A 164 15.73 7.35 2.42
C TYR A 164 14.48 8.20 2.08
N LYS A 165 13.32 7.54 1.95
CA LYS A 165 12.03 8.10 1.52
C LYS A 165 12.02 8.64 0.09
N ARG A 166 12.93 8.17 -0.78
CA ARG A 166 12.96 8.54 -2.21
C ARG A 166 12.61 7.35 -3.09
N THR A 167 12.00 7.68 -4.22
CA THR A 167 11.60 6.77 -5.29
C THR A 167 12.24 7.21 -6.59
N THR A 168 12.57 6.24 -7.45
CA THR A 168 13.09 6.47 -8.78
C THR A 168 11.97 6.53 -9.82
N LYS A 169 12.30 6.97 -11.03
CA LYS A 169 11.41 6.80 -12.18
C LYS A 169 11.41 5.34 -12.61
N PHE A 170 10.30 4.90 -13.23
CA PHE A 170 10.26 3.60 -13.88
C PHE A 170 11.21 3.55 -15.09
N ILE A 171 11.94 2.45 -15.21
CA ILE A 171 12.75 2.09 -16.38
C ILE A 171 12.18 0.83 -17.03
N ARG A 172 12.46 0.66 -18.33
CA ARG A 172 12.13 -0.58 -19.06
C ARG A 172 13.20 -1.64 -18.76
N VAL A 173 12.77 -2.84 -18.43
CA VAL A 173 13.64 -4.01 -18.16
C VAL A 173 13.08 -5.21 -18.91
N LYS A 174 13.95 -6.07 -19.45
CA LYS A 174 13.50 -7.31 -20.10
C LYS A 174 12.82 -8.23 -19.08
N SER A 175 11.73 -8.89 -19.46
CA SER A 175 11.09 -9.89 -18.59
C SER A 175 11.97 -11.12 -18.40
N GLY A 176 11.86 -11.77 -17.25
CA GLY A 176 12.63 -12.93 -16.85
C GLY A 176 13.13 -12.82 -15.40
N ASP A 177 13.97 -13.77 -15.00
CA ASP A 177 14.67 -13.72 -13.72
C ASP A 177 15.83 -12.73 -13.81
N VAL A 178 15.88 -11.80 -12.85
CA VAL A 178 16.86 -10.73 -12.78
C VAL A 178 17.57 -10.82 -11.45
N PRO A 179 18.85 -11.24 -11.42
CA PRO A 179 19.68 -11.16 -10.24
C PRO A 179 19.94 -9.69 -9.90
N ILE A 180 19.52 -9.25 -8.72
CA ILE A 180 19.69 -7.89 -8.23
C ILE A 180 20.73 -7.82 -7.13
N VAL A 181 21.33 -6.65 -6.99
CA VAL A 181 22.34 -6.34 -6.00
C VAL A 181 22.04 -4.96 -5.42
N ILE A 182 21.89 -4.87 -4.10
CA ILE A 182 21.64 -3.62 -3.40
C ILE A 182 22.84 -3.27 -2.54
N TYR A 183 23.47 -2.16 -2.86
CA TYR A 183 24.60 -1.62 -2.11
C TYR A 183 24.16 -0.50 -1.19
N ARG A 184 24.81 -0.43 -0.04
CA ARG A 184 24.77 0.73 0.85
C ARG A 184 25.95 1.64 0.55
N GLN A 185 25.69 2.93 0.40
CA GLN A 185 26.76 3.90 0.21
C GLN A 185 27.74 3.86 1.40
N GLY A 186 29.04 3.78 1.11
CA GLY A 186 30.10 3.64 2.12
C GLY A 186 30.35 2.21 2.60
N PHE A 187 29.53 1.23 2.21
CA PHE A 187 29.69 -0.19 2.58
C PHE A 187 29.62 -1.12 1.35
N PRO A 188 30.47 -0.93 0.32
CA PRO A 188 30.38 -1.68 -0.93
C PRO A 188 30.74 -3.17 -0.80
N GLY A 189 31.43 -3.59 0.27
CA GLY A 189 31.89 -4.98 0.46
C GLY A 189 30.83 -5.96 0.96
N GLN A 190 29.62 -5.50 1.28
CA GLN A 190 28.55 -6.33 1.86
C GLN A 190 27.19 -6.02 1.20
N PRO A 191 27.03 -6.26 -0.11
CA PRO A 191 25.75 -6.04 -0.75
C PRO A 191 24.70 -7.08 -0.34
N LEU A 192 23.44 -6.65 -0.34
CA LEU A 192 22.30 -7.56 -0.39
C LEU A 192 22.17 -8.10 -1.82
N ARG A 193 21.98 -9.40 -1.96
CA ARG A 193 21.80 -10.07 -3.27
C ARG A 193 20.52 -10.87 -3.23
N ASP A 194 19.72 -10.76 -4.28
CA ASP A 194 18.48 -11.51 -4.48
C ASP A 194 18.24 -11.77 -5.97
N THR A 195 17.26 -12.61 -6.31
CA THR A 195 16.77 -12.80 -7.68
C THR A 195 15.27 -12.54 -7.73
N ILE A 196 14.87 -11.58 -8.56
CA ILE A 196 13.46 -11.25 -8.76
C ILE A 196 12.98 -11.77 -10.11
N THR A 197 11.72 -12.17 -10.19
CA THR A 197 11.08 -12.58 -11.46
C THR A 197 10.18 -11.48 -11.98
N LEU A 198 10.45 -11.03 -13.21
CA LEU A 198 9.67 -10.00 -13.89
C LEU A 198 8.88 -10.61 -15.05
N ALA A 199 7.55 -10.56 -14.98
CA ALA A 199 6.69 -10.98 -16.09
C ALA A 199 6.58 -9.89 -17.15
N ALA A 200 6.39 -10.29 -18.41
CA ALA A 200 6.07 -9.40 -19.52
C ALA A 200 4.83 -8.54 -19.21
N ASN A 201 4.85 -7.27 -19.62
CA ASN A 201 3.87 -6.24 -19.32
C ASN A 201 3.67 -5.92 -17.83
N GLY A 202 4.47 -6.51 -16.92
CA GLY A 202 4.38 -6.24 -15.49
C GLY A 202 4.99 -4.89 -15.11
N ILE A 203 4.51 -4.31 -14.00
CA ILE A 203 5.01 -3.06 -13.44
C ILE A 203 5.45 -3.35 -12.01
N TYR A 204 6.71 -3.08 -11.68
CA TYR A 204 7.32 -3.53 -10.45
C TYR A 204 7.97 -2.38 -9.66
N THR A 205 7.83 -2.44 -8.35
CA THR A 205 8.62 -1.63 -7.42
C THR A 205 9.46 -2.57 -6.57
N ILE A 206 10.78 -2.49 -6.69
CA ILE A 206 11.67 -3.04 -5.64
C ILE A 206 11.78 -1.97 -4.56
N PHE A 207 11.79 -2.37 -3.29
CA PHE A 207 12.05 -1.44 -2.20
C PHE A 207 12.99 -2.06 -1.17
N GLY A 208 14.00 -1.30 -0.75
CA GLY A 208 14.84 -1.67 0.39
C GLY A 208 14.14 -1.29 1.70
N TYR A 209 14.09 -2.18 2.68
CA TYR A 209 13.41 -1.97 3.96
C TYR A 209 14.18 -2.57 5.15
N GLY A 210 13.68 -2.37 6.36
CA GLY A 210 14.33 -2.86 7.58
C GLY A 210 15.50 -1.98 8.01
N THR A 211 16.32 -2.44 8.96
CA THR A 211 17.40 -1.64 9.55
C THR A 211 18.75 -2.36 9.50
N VAL A 212 19.82 -1.60 9.34
CA VAL A 212 21.18 -2.16 9.13
C VAL A 212 21.86 -2.63 10.41
N THR A 213 21.35 -2.25 11.57
CA THR A 213 21.87 -2.63 12.89
C THR A 213 21.31 -3.96 13.37
N LEU A 214 20.25 -4.44 12.74
CA LEU A 214 19.61 -5.72 13.06
C LEU A 214 20.05 -6.79 12.05
N ILE A 215 19.85 -8.05 12.43
CA ILE A 215 20.23 -9.22 11.63
C ILE A 215 19.00 -10.10 11.33
N GLY A 216 19.15 -11.03 10.40
CA GLY A 216 18.07 -11.94 9.98
C GLY A 216 16.87 -11.18 9.42
N ASN A 217 15.66 -11.64 9.74
CA ASN A 217 14.40 -11.05 9.23
C ASN A 217 14.13 -9.61 9.70
N GLN A 218 15.01 -9.05 10.52
CA GLN A 218 14.95 -7.67 10.99
C GLN A 218 16.03 -6.77 10.38
N GLY A 219 17.00 -7.36 9.67
CA GLY A 219 18.05 -6.63 8.97
C GLY A 219 17.57 -5.86 7.74
N LEU A 220 18.50 -5.21 7.04
CA LEU A 220 18.23 -4.67 5.71
C LEU A 220 17.86 -5.81 4.76
N ALA A 221 16.71 -5.67 4.12
CA ALA A 221 16.17 -6.61 3.15
C ALA A 221 15.54 -5.84 1.98
N ASP A 222 15.10 -6.57 0.96
CA ASP A 222 14.35 -6.02 -0.16
C ASP A 222 13.01 -6.71 -0.33
N GLY A 223 12.05 -5.99 -0.89
CA GLY A 223 10.74 -6.52 -1.24
C GLY A 223 10.36 -6.13 -2.66
N LEU A 224 9.52 -6.96 -3.29
CA LEU A 224 9.01 -6.76 -4.64
C LEU A 224 7.50 -6.55 -4.60
N ILE A 225 7.06 -5.40 -5.11
CA ILE A 225 5.64 -5.08 -5.31
C ILE A 225 5.31 -5.24 -6.79
N VAL A 226 4.25 -5.99 -7.09
CA VAL A 226 3.58 -5.97 -8.39
C VAL A 226 2.55 -4.85 -8.37
N ASN A 227 2.76 -3.81 -9.17
CA ASN A 227 1.86 -2.68 -9.26
C ASN A 227 0.70 -3.01 -10.22
N LYS A 228 -0.52 -3.17 -9.69
CA LYS A 228 -1.72 -3.55 -10.45
C LYS A 228 -2.99 -2.96 -9.88
#